data_AF-A0A832EA10-F1
#
_entry.id   AF-A0A832EA10-F1
#
_cell.length_a   1.000
_cell.length_b   1.000
_cell.length_c   1.000
_cell.angle_alpha   90.00
_cell.angle_beta   90.00
_cell.angle_gamma   90.00
#
_symmetry.space_group_name_H-M   'P 1'
#
loop_
_entity.id
_entity.type
_entity.pdbx_description
1 polymer ?
#
loop_
_entity_poly.entity_id
_entity_poly.type
_entity_poly.pdbx_seq_one_letter_code
_entity_poly.pdbx_strand_id
1 'polypeptide(L)'
;MAEIEWKGIIWKAAYGDLSIKDLLTILKGHGPMEVLRFRKPGAFWGELSVSLSPRGTKEITIYHLEVEGPRRRGMGRQALLCLKTIFRGEVFVEDPGRVIRVTNADQASLPFWIKMHLEGIIDALESENVSLTPETPREEAERLLRALTEGREPLTKAGAENAGQGKSKTA
;
A
#
# COMPACT_ATOMS: atom_id res chain seq x y z
N MET A 1 -23.73 -8.32 -7.36
CA MET A 1 -22.28 -8.03 -7.51
C MET A 1 -21.64 -8.97 -8.51
N ALA A 2 -21.14 -8.41 -9.62
CA ALA A 2 -20.36 -9.16 -10.60
C ALA A 2 -18.97 -9.50 -10.05
N GLU A 3 -18.44 -10.65 -10.46
CA GLU A 3 -17.05 -11.04 -10.23
C GLU A 3 -16.45 -11.61 -11.51
N ILE A 4 -15.14 -11.45 -11.67
CA ILE A 4 -14.40 -11.99 -12.81
C ILE A 4 -13.10 -12.63 -12.34
N GLU A 5 -12.74 -13.75 -12.95
CA GLU A 5 -11.38 -14.28 -12.84
C GLU A 5 -10.51 -13.66 -13.93
N TRP A 6 -9.45 -12.98 -13.53
CA TRP A 6 -8.46 -12.42 -14.45
C TRP A 6 -7.05 -12.62 -13.89
N LYS A 7 -6.18 -13.23 -14.70
CA LYS A 7 -4.80 -13.59 -14.34
C LYS A 7 -4.72 -14.50 -13.09
N GLY A 8 -5.71 -15.38 -12.93
CA GLY A 8 -5.79 -16.30 -11.78
C GLY A 8 -6.01 -15.58 -10.45
N ILE A 9 -6.68 -14.43 -10.50
CA ILE A 9 -7.14 -13.65 -9.35
C ILE A 9 -8.63 -13.35 -9.61
N ILE A 10 -9.45 -13.54 -8.60
CA ILE A 10 -10.87 -13.19 -8.60
C ILE A 10 -10.98 -11.72 -8.21
N TRP A 11 -11.68 -10.92 -9.03
CA TRP A 11 -11.87 -9.50 -8.86
C TRP A 11 -13.35 -9.16 -8.73
N LYS A 12 -13.67 -8.25 -7.84
CA LYS A 12 -15.01 -7.67 -7.69
C LYS A 12 -14.94 -6.26 -7.10
N ALA A 13 -16.04 -5.54 -7.14
CA ALA A 13 -16.16 -4.26 -6.44
C ALA A 13 -15.95 -4.46 -4.92
N ALA A 14 -15.17 -3.61 -4.27
CA ALA A 14 -15.11 -3.60 -2.80
C ALA A 14 -16.40 -2.98 -2.22
N TYR A 15 -16.97 -2.00 -2.90
CA TYR A 15 -18.19 -1.28 -2.53
C TYR A 15 -19.13 -1.16 -3.74
N GLY A 16 -20.44 -1.19 -3.49
CA GLY A 16 -21.45 -1.04 -4.54
C GLY A 16 -21.52 -2.21 -5.53
N ASP A 17 -22.06 -1.96 -6.73
CA ASP A 17 -22.16 -2.93 -7.81
C ASP A 17 -21.48 -2.40 -9.06
N LEU A 18 -20.54 -3.18 -9.61
CA LEU A 18 -19.92 -2.93 -10.91
C LEU A 18 -20.36 -4.01 -11.89
N SER A 19 -20.54 -3.64 -13.16
CA SER A 19 -20.73 -4.63 -14.22
C SER A 19 -19.40 -5.32 -14.57
N ILE A 20 -19.46 -6.47 -15.26
CA ILE A 20 -18.27 -7.15 -15.79
C ILE A 20 -17.46 -6.21 -16.69
N LYS A 21 -18.15 -5.36 -17.49
CA LYS A 21 -17.50 -4.39 -18.37
C LYS A 21 -16.73 -3.34 -17.58
N ASP A 22 -17.29 -2.87 -16.47
CA ASP A 22 -16.65 -1.86 -15.63
C ASP A 22 -15.42 -2.44 -14.94
N LEU A 23 -15.53 -3.65 -14.36
CA LEU A 23 -14.39 -4.36 -13.76
C LEU A 23 -13.23 -4.52 -14.75
N LEU A 24 -13.50 -4.97 -15.98
CA LEU A 24 -12.46 -5.11 -17.01
C LEU A 24 -11.86 -3.77 -17.44
N THR A 25 -12.66 -2.69 -17.42
CA THR A 25 -12.21 -1.34 -17.79
C THR A 25 -11.28 -0.77 -16.71
N ILE A 26 -11.64 -0.94 -15.44
CA ILE A 26 -10.83 -0.53 -14.28
C ILE A 26 -9.51 -1.32 -14.23
N LEU A 27 -9.54 -2.66 -14.40
CA LEU A 27 -8.32 -3.47 -14.41
C LEU A 27 -7.35 -3.13 -15.55
N LYS A 28 -7.87 -2.55 -16.63
CA LYS A 28 -7.03 -2.02 -17.72
C LYS A 28 -6.50 -0.61 -17.44
N GLY A 29 -7.01 0.08 -16.42
CA GLY A 29 -6.62 1.43 -16.00
C GLY A 29 -7.44 2.55 -16.64
N HIS A 30 -8.50 2.23 -17.39
CA HIS A 30 -9.29 3.22 -18.15
C HIS A 30 -10.65 3.56 -17.50
N GLY A 31 -10.89 3.10 -16.27
CA GLY A 31 -12.17 3.26 -15.57
C GLY A 31 -12.13 4.37 -14.51
N PRO A 32 -13.26 4.63 -13.84
CA PRO A 32 -13.27 5.43 -12.62
C PRO A 32 -12.34 4.82 -11.58
N MET A 33 -11.77 5.67 -10.73
CA MET A 33 -10.93 5.22 -9.62
C MET A 33 -11.81 4.56 -8.56
N GLU A 34 -11.95 3.24 -8.68
CA GLU A 34 -12.77 2.41 -7.80
C GLU A 34 -11.89 1.43 -7.02
N VAL A 35 -12.29 1.14 -5.78
CA VAL A 35 -11.63 0.12 -4.97
C VAL A 35 -12.17 -1.25 -5.35
N LEU A 36 -11.26 -2.13 -5.77
CA LEU A 36 -11.54 -3.51 -6.10
C LEU A 36 -11.07 -4.41 -4.97
N ARG A 37 -11.90 -5.39 -4.61
CA ARG A 37 -11.48 -6.52 -3.79
C ARG A 37 -10.93 -7.60 -4.72
N PHE A 38 -9.78 -8.16 -4.34
CA PHE A 38 -9.12 -9.22 -5.09
C PHE A 38 -8.82 -10.43 -4.20
N ARG A 39 -8.85 -11.62 -4.80
CA ARG A 39 -8.49 -12.87 -4.12
C ARG A 39 -7.81 -13.83 -5.07
N LYS A 40 -6.64 -14.31 -4.71
CA LYS A 40 -5.98 -15.47 -5.29
C LYS A 40 -6.20 -16.66 -4.35
N PRO A 41 -7.13 -17.59 -4.67
CA PRO A 41 -7.52 -18.66 -3.75
C PRO A 41 -6.31 -19.45 -3.23
N GLY A 42 -6.21 -19.62 -1.91
CA GLY A 42 -5.13 -20.36 -1.28
C GLY A 42 -3.79 -19.61 -1.20
N ALA A 43 -3.75 -18.33 -1.59
CA ALA A 43 -2.52 -17.54 -1.60
C ALA A 43 -2.67 -16.19 -0.86
N PHE A 44 -3.52 -15.30 -1.35
CA PHE A 44 -3.68 -13.97 -0.77
C PHE A 44 -4.99 -13.30 -1.21
N TRP A 45 -5.42 -12.29 -0.45
CA TRP A 45 -6.54 -11.44 -0.81
C TRP A 45 -6.29 -10.01 -0.33
N GLY A 46 -7.05 -9.05 -0.84
CA GLY A 46 -6.84 -7.66 -0.50
C GLY A 46 -7.81 -6.70 -1.17
N GLU A 47 -7.53 -5.41 -1.01
CA GLU A 47 -8.25 -4.30 -1.62
C GLU A 47 -7.24 -3.33 -2.25
N LEU A 48 -7.50 -2.92 -3.48
CA LEU A 48 -6.66 -1.97 -4.21
C LEU A 48 -7.48 -1.12 -5.17
N SER A 49 -6.93 0.01 -5.59
CA SER A 49 -7.41 0.76 -6.76
C SER A 49 -6.36 0.71 -7.87
N VAL A 50 -6.81 0.97 -9.10
CA VAL A 50 -5.95 1.06 -10.28
C VAL A 50 -6.26 2.35 -11.01
N SER A 51 -5.25 3.16 -11.26
CA SER A 51 -5.32 4.38 -12.07
C SER A 51 -4.27 4.35 -13.19
N LEU A 52 -4.41 5.26 -14.14
CA LEU A 52 -3.36 5.60 -15.09
C LEU A 52 -2.82 6.98 -14.75
N SER A 53 -1.50 7.06 -14.61
CA SER A 53 -0.79 8.33 -14.49
C SER A 53 -0.97 9.17 -15.75
N PRO A 54 -0.73 10.49 -15.70
CA PRO A 54 -0.71 11.34 -16.89
C PRO A 54 0.28 10.88 -17.97
N ARG A 55 1.27 10.06 -17.61
CA ARG A 55 2.28 9.49 -18.52
C ARG A 55 1.86 8.14 -19.11
N GLY A 56 0.69 7.63 -18.75
CA GLY A 56 0.17 6.32 -19.20
C GLY A 56 0.73 5.12 -18.43
N THR A 57 1.41 5.34 -17.30
CA THR A 57 1.86 4.28 -16.40
C THR A 57 0.71 3.85 -15.51
N LYS A 58 0.52 2.55 -15.28
CA LYS A 58 -0.45 2.10 -14.29
C LYS A 58 0.06 2.38 -12.88
N GLU A 59 -0.81 2.89 -12.04
CA GLU A 59 -0.56 3.10 -10.62
C GLU A 59 -1.53 2.19 -9.86
N ILE A 60 -1.00 1.43 -8.91
CA ILE A 60 -1.78 0.51 -8.08
C ILE A 60 -1.64 1.00 -6.65
N THR A 61 -2.75 1.32 -6.01
CA THR A 61 -2.74 1.67 -4.58
C THR A 61 -3.34 0.54 -3.78
N ILE A 62 -2.51 -0.10 -2.95
CA ILE A 62 -2.92 -1.20 -2.07
C ILE A 62 -3.38 -0.63 -0.74
N TYR A 63 -4.64 -0.90 -0.39
CA TYR A 63 -5.26 -0.53 0.88
C TYR A 63 -5.30 -1.70 1.87
N HIS A 64 -5.35 -2.92 1.34
CA HIS A 64 -5.34 -4.13 2.15
C HIS A 64 -4.62 -5.27 1.43
N LEU A 65 -3.84 -6.04 2.18
CA LEU A 65 -3.23 -7.27 1.69
C LEU A 65 -3.05 -8.27 2.84
N GLU A 66 -3.68 -9.43 2.70
CA GLU A 66 -3.52 -10.56 3.61
C GLU A 66 -3.10 -11.81 2.84
N VAL A 67 -2.21 -12.60 3.45
CA VAL A 67 -1.76 -13.89 2.93
C VAL A 67 -2.53 -15.04 3.57
N GLU A 68 -3.05 -15.94 2.74
CA GLU A 68 -3.78 -17.12 3.17
C GLU A 68 -2.83 -18.29 3.46
N GLY A 69 -3.26 -19.21 4.33
CA GLY A 69 -2.59 -20.50 4.55
C GLY A 69 -1.54 -20.54 5.68
N PRO A 70 -1.00 -21.74 5.95
CA PRO A 70 -0.16 -22.01 7.13
C PRO A 70 1.27 -21.47 7.01
N ARG A 71 1.75 -21.16 5.79
CA ARG A 71 3.10 -20.64 5.53
C ARG A 71 3.03 -19.18 5.09
N ARG A 72 3.06 -18.25 6.05
CA ARG A 72 2.94 -16.81 5.77
C ARG A 72 4.27 -16.12 5.43
N ARG A 73 5.40 -16.67 5.87
CA ARG A 73 6.72 -16.05 5.67
C ARG A 73 7.07 -15.97 4.18
N GLY A 74 7.32 -14.76 3.69
CA GLY A 74 7.69 -14.51 2.29
C GLY A 74 6.53 -14.47 1.29
N MET A 75 5.31 -14.87 1.69
CA MET A 75 4.13 -14.82 0.80
C MET A 75 3.69 -13.39 0.48
N GLY A 76 3.83 -12.45 1.43
CA GLY A 76 3.48 -11.05 1.18
C GLY A 76 4.31 -10.45 0.05
N ARG A 77 5.61 -10.76 0.04
CA ARG A 77 6.52 -10.38 -1.06
C ARG A 77 6.07 -10.97 -2.39
N GLN A 78 5.71 -12.26 -2.42
CA GLN A 78 5.24 -12.91 -3.64
C GLN A 78 3.92 -12.34 -4.14
N ALA A 79 3.00 -11.97 -3.23
CA ALA A 79 1.75 -11.31 -3.59
C ALA A 79 2.00 -9.97 -4.27
N LEU A 80 2.88 -9.13 -3.70
CA LEU A 80 3.24 -7.84 -4.28
C LEU A 80 3.92 -7.99 -5.64
N LEU A 81 4.86 -8.93 -5.78
CA LEU A 81 5.48 -9.24 -7.07
C LEU A 81 4.48 -9.74 -8.11
N CYS A 82 3.48 -10.53 -7.68
CA CYS A 82 2.40 -10.98 -8.55
C CYS A 82 1.58 -9.78 -9.07
N LEU A 83 1.17 -8.86 -8.20
CA LEU A 83 0.44 -7.64 -8.56
C LEU A 83 1.28 -6.75 -9.49
N LYS A 84 2.54 -6.46 -9.12
CA LYS A 84 3.47 -5.66 -9.94
C LYS A 84 3.68 -6.27 -11.32
N THR A 85 3.73 -7.61 -11.43
CA THR A 85 3.84 -8.31 -12.73
C THR A 85 2.58 -8.20 -13.59
N ILE A 86 1.39 -8.27 -12.97
CA ILE A 86 0.10 -8.19 -13.69
C ILE A 86 -0.10 -6.82 -14.31
N PHE A 87 0.14 -5.76 -13.54
CA PHE A 87 -0.14 -4.41 -13.96
C PHE A 87 1.05 -3.72 -14.61
N ARG A 88 2.28 -4.19 -14.35
CA ARG A 88 3.53 -3.59 -14.86
C ARG A 88 3.59 -2.08 -14.58
N GLY A 89 3.20 -1.73 -13.36
CA GLY A 89 3.01 -0.36 -12.91
C GLY A 89 3.74 -0.07 -11.62
N GLU A 90 3.56 1.15 -11.15
CA GLU A 90 4.01 1.63 -9.84
C GLU A 90 3.04 1.12 -8.76
N VAL A 91 3.60 0.76 -7.61
CA VAL A 91 2.87 0.17 -6.49
C VAL A 91 2.98 1.08 -5.29
N PHE A 92 1.87 1.67 -4.92
CA PHE A 92 1.68 2.51 -3.76
C PHE A 92 1.00 1.70 -2.67
N VAL A 93 1.38 1.95 -1.41
CA VAL A 93 0.70 1.40 -0.25
C VAL A 93 0.17 2.57 0.57
N GLU A 94 -1.14 2.59 0.78
CA GLU A 94 -1.81 3.59 1.60
C GLU A 94 -2.59 2.92 2.71
N ASP A 95 -2.40 3.41 3.94
CA ASP A 95 -3.34 3.16 5.02
C ASP A 95 -4.49 4.18 4.90
N PRO A 96 -5.71 3.79 4.46
CA PRO A 96 -6.79 4.73 4.13
C PRO A 96 -7.37 5.47 5.35
N GLY A 97 -6.68 5.50 6.50
CA GLY A 97 -6.85 6.50 7.53
C GLY A 97 -8.30 6.75 7.92
N ARG A 98 -8.83 5.91 8.82
CA ARG A 98 -10.10 6.09 9.55
C ARG A 98 -11.44 6.02 8.78
N VAL A 99 -11.51 6.21 7.46
CA VAL A 99 -12.82 6.21 6.75
C VAL A 99 -13.29 4.81 6.38
N ILE A 100 -12.36 3.89 6.15
CA ILE A 100 -12.64 2.47 5.96
C ILE A 100 -11.93 1.75 7.10
N ARG A 101 -12.69 1.14 8.02
CA ARG A 101 -12.12 0.19 9.00
C ARG A 101 -11.64 -1.06 8.25
N VAL A 102 -10.47 -0.94 7.62
CA VAL A 102 -9.64 -2.08 7.27
C VAL A 102 -8.63 -2.22 8.39
N THR A 103 -8.65 -3.37 9.03
CA THR A 103 -7.77 -3.69 10.15
C THR A 103 -6.32 -3.72 9.68
N ASN A 104 -5.51 -2.82 10.25
CA ASN A 104 -4.08 -2.95 10.49
C ASN A 104 -3.14 -2.99 9.27
N ALA A 105 -2.75 -1.82 8.77
CA ALA A 105 -1.31 -1.54 8.72
C ALA A 105 -0.84 -1.24 10.16
N ASP A 106 -0.87 -2.25 11.04
CA ASP A 106 -0.42 -2.07 12.41
C ASP A 106 1.07 -1.70 12.44
N GLN A 107 1.53 -1.12 13.55
CA GLN A 107 2.97 -0.93 13.79
C GLN A 107 3.77 -2.22 13.56
N ALA A 108 3.15 -3.40 13.68
CA ALA A 108 3.78 -4.70 13.43
C ALA A 108 4.06 -4.98 11.94
N SER A 109 3.26 -4.42 11.02
CA SER A 109 3.41 -4.59 9.57
C SER A 109 4.27 -3.51 8.90
N LEU A 110 4.45 -2.34 9.53
CA LEU A 110 5.30 -1.25 9.02
C LEU A 110 6.72 -1.71 8.63
N PRO A 111 7.45 -2.51 9.45
CA PRO A 111 8.76 -3.03 9.06
C PRO A 111 8.74 -3.82 7.75
N PHE A 112 7.65 -4.56 7.48
CA PHE A 112 7.49 -5.29 6.23
C PHE A 112 7.36 -4.33 5.05
N TRP A 113 6.50 -3.31 5.14
CA TRP A 113 6.28 -2.35 4.06
C TRP A 113 7.53 -1.53 3.73
N ILE A 114 8.23 -1.04 4.75
CA ILE A 114 9.50 -0.31 4.55
C ILE A 114 10.54 -1.21 3.88
N LYS A 115 10.61 -2.49 4.26
CA LYS A 115 11.50 -3.45 3.60
C LYS A 115 11.12 -3.65 2.12
N MET A 116 9.83 -3.71 1.78
CA MET A 116 9.40 -3.83 0.38
C MET A 116 9.76 -2.57 -0.43
N HIS A 117 9.75 -1.39 0.19
CA HIS A 117 10.19 -0.14 -0.45
C HIS A 117 11.70 -0.15 -0.70
N LEU A 118 12.51 -0.50 0.31
CA LEU A 118 13.98 -0.64 0.18
C LEU A 118 14.41 -1.67 -0.87
N GLU A 119 13.55 -2.64 -1.16
CA GLU A 119 13.73 -3.67 -2.19
C GLU A 119 13.18 -3.27 -3.58
N GLY A 120 12.56 -2.08 -3.71
CA GLY A 120 11.97 -1.58 -4.96
C GLY A 120 10.69 -2.31 -5.39
N ILE A 121 10.08 -3.08 -4.48
CA ILE A 121 8.85 -3.84 -4.76
C ILE A 121 7.64 -2.91 -4.68
N ILE A 122 7.62 -2.02 -3.69
CA ILE A 122 6.69 -0.89 -3.64
C ILE A 122 7.46 0.40 -3.89
N ASP A 123 6.81 1.34 -4.55
CA ASP A 123 7.39 2.58 -5.01
C ASP A 123 7.16 3.71 -3.99
N ALA A 124 6.05 3.66 -3.23
CA ALA A 124 5.80 4.56 -2.10
C ALA A 124 4.97 3.88 -0.99
N LEU A 125 5.04 4.45 0.21
CA LEU A 125 4.29 4.06 1.41
C LEU A 125 3.79 5.31 2.13
N GLU A 126 2.49 5.44 2.34
CA GLU A 126 1.89 6.45 3.22
C GLU A 126 1.08 5.77 4.34
N SER A 127 1.36 6.18 5.57
CA SER A 127 0.66 5.76 6.78
C SER A 127 0.69 6.90 7.80
N GLU A 128 -0.05 6.77 8.90
CA GLU A 128 -0.14 7.81 9.94
C GLU A 128 1.24 8.28 10.45
N ASN A 129 2.22 7.38 10.53
CA ASN A 129 3.53 7.65 11.14
C ASN A 129 4.71 7.58 10.16
N VAL A 130 4.51 7.09 8.94
CA VAL A 130 5.58 6.86 7.95
C VAL A 130 5.11 7.30 6.58
N SER A 131 5.94 8.10 5.92
CA SER A 131 5.76 8.57 4.54
C SER A 131 7.08 8.34 3.81
N LEU A 132 7.06 7.46 2.82
CA LEU A 132 8.19 7.15 1.94
C LEU A 132 7.74 7.36 0.50
N THR A 133 8.49 8.17 -0.23
CA THR A 133 8.28 8.45 -1.65
C THR A 133 9.45 7.89 -2.47
N PRO A 134 9.34 7.82 -3.81
CA PRO A 134 10.46 7.41 -4.67
C PRO A 134 11.74 8.24 -4.48
N GLU A 135 11.61 9.49 -4.01
CA GLU A 135 12.71 10.42 -3.74
C GLU A 135 13.29 10.28 -2.34
N THR A 136 12.67 9.48 -1.46
CA THR A 136 13.15 9.31 -0.09
C THR A 136 14.54 8.65 -0.09
N PRO A 137 15.55 9.27 0.56
CA PRO A 137 16.89 8.68 0.63
C PRO A 137 16.85 7.30 1.26
N ARG A 138 17.62 6.37 0.69
CA ARG A 138 17.70 4.99 1.19
C ARG A 138 18.09 4.95 2.66
N GLU A 139 19.04 5.79 3.09
CA GLU A 139 19.52 5.87 4.46
C GLU A 139 18.41 6.23 5.45
N GLU A 140 17.47 7.07 5.02
CA GLU A 140 16.32 7.47 5.82
C GLU A 140 15.32 6.32 6.00
N ALA A 141 15.00 5.61 4.92
CA ALA A 141 14.16 4.41 5.01
C ALA A 141 14.80 3.31 5.87
N GLU A 142 16.12 3.10 5.78
CA GLU A 142 16.84 2.17 6.65
C GLU A 142 16.87 2.61 8.12
N ARG A 143 16.94 3.91 8.39
CA ARG A 143 16.86 4.46 9.75
C ARG A 143 15.49 4.20 10.37
N LEU A 144 14.41 4.43 9.62
CA LEU A 144 13.04 4.15 10.06
C LEU A 144 12.84 2.66 10.34
N LEU A 145 13.34 1.79 9.46
CA LEU A 145 13.27 0.34 9.66
C LEU A 145 13.98 -0.07 10.96
N ARG A 146 15.21 0.42 11.18
CA ARG A 146 15.97 0.13 12.41
C ARG A 146 15.21 0.56 13.66
N ALA A 147 14.69 1.79 13.69
CA ALA A 147 13.93 2.31 14.84
C ALA A 147 12.74 1.39 15.20
N LEU A 148 11.94 1.00 14.19
CA LEU A 148 10.78 0.13 14.39
C LEU A 148 11.15 -1.29 14.84
N THR A 149 12.26 -1.85 14.34
CA THR A 149 12.72 -3.19 14.74
C THR A 149 13.38 -3.23 16.12
N GLU A 150 13.94 -2.10 16.57
CA GLU A 150 14.61 -1.97 17.87
C GLU A 150 13.64 -1.51 18.98
N GLY A 151 12.35 -1.32 18.68
CA GLY A 151 11.35 -0.85 19.64
C GLY A 151 11.52 0.62 20.06
N ARG A 152 12.21 1.42 19.24
CA ARG A 152 12.31 2.87 19.44
C ARG A 152 11.16 3.54 18.68
N GLU A 153 10.44 4.45 19.33
CA GLU A 153 9.41 5.22 18.63
C GLU A 153 10.02 5.90 17.40
N PRO A 154 9.45 5.71 16.20
CA PRO A 154 9.87 6.50 15.05
C PRO A 154 9.59 7.97 15.36
N LEU A 155 10.55 8.85 15.09
CA LEU A 155 10.35 10.30 15.18
C LEU A 155 9.20 10.68 14.24
N THR A 156 8.01 10.87 14.81
CA THR A 156 6.78 11.18 14.08
C THR A 156 6.83 12.59 13.53
N LYS A 157 6.04 12.87 12.47
CA LYS A 157 5.83 14.23 11.94
C LYS A 157 5.44 15.24 13.05
N ALA A 158 4.76 14.79 14.11
CA ALA A 158 4.36 15.60 15.26
C ALA A 158 5.53 16.08 16.16
N GLY A 159 6.69 15.41 16.12
CA GLY A 159 7.89 15.83 16.86
C GLY A 159 8.64 16.99 16.19
N ALA A 160 8.53 17.12 14.86
CA ALA A 160 9.22 18.15 14.10
C ALA A 160 8.54 19.53 14.21
N GLU A 161 7.21 19.58 14.37
CA GLU A 161 6.47 20.85 14.47
C GLU A 161 6.60 21.51 15.86
N ASN A 162 6.82 20.74 16.92
CA ASN A 162 6.99 21.28 18.28
C ASN A 162 8.41 21.78 18.60
N ALA A 163 9.41 21.46 17.78
CA ALA A 163 10.78 21.94 17.98
C ALA A 163 11.01 23.39 17.49
N GLY A 164 10.04 23.98 16.78
CA GLY A 164 10.15 25.31 16.17
C GLY A 164 9.58 26.48 16.99
N GLN A 165 8.80 26.23 18.05
CA GLN A 165 8.19 27.29 18.87
C GLN A 165 8.78 27.31 20.29
N GLY A 166 10.05 27.68 20.39
CA GLY A 166 10.72 27.72 21.68
C GLY A 166 12.01 28.51 21.67
N LYS A 167 11.97 29.78 21.24
CA LYS A 167 12.91 30.85 21.65
C LYS A 167 12.58 32.19 20.96
N SER A 168 11.75 32.99 21.61
CA SER A 168 11.83 34.47 21.60
C SER A 168 11.46 34.92 23.00
N LYS A 169 12.45 34.94 23.90
CA LYS A 169 13.14 36.14 24.40
C LYS A 169 12.20 37.11 25.13
N THR A 170 12.15 36.92 26.43
CA THR A 170 12.05 37.96 27.45
C THR A 170 13.16 38.99 27.24
N ALA A 171 12.79 40.26 27.09
CA ALA A 171 13.47 41.45 27.62
C ALA A 171 12.57 42.67 27.34
#